data_AF-A0A2S8BC20-F1
#
_entry.id   AF-A0A2S8BC20-F1
#
_cell.length_a   1.000
_cell.length_b   1.000
_cell.length_c   1.000
_cell.angle_alpha   90.00
_cell.angle_beta   90.00
_cell.angle_gamma   90.00
#
_symmetry.space_group_name_H-M   'P 1'
#
loop_
_entity.id
_entity.type
_entity.pdbx_description
1 polymer ?
#
loop_
_entity_poly.entity_id
_entity_poly.type
_entity_poly.pdbx_seq_one_letter_code
_entity_poly.pdbx_strand_id
1 'polypeptide(L)'
;MLCDDPVELLDAHGNPIRVTNRGLFSADPARLLARGRTDRLCWWTGPWPVDERWWDPDRPKGRTARAQVLVDGDPGSALLLCYRQRRWYLEGVYE
;
A
#
# COMPACT_ATOMS: atom_id res chain seq x y z
N MET A 1 -13.06 -10.94 -6.42
CA MET A 1 -12.49 -10.17 -7.55
C MET A 1 -11.61 -9.12 -6.92
N LEU A 2 -10.28 -9.27 -6.99
CA LEU A 2 -9.32 -8.30 -6.45
C LEU A 2 -9.58 -6.99 -7.18
N CYS A 3 -10.13 -6.00 -6.47
CA CYS A 3 -10.46 -4.73 -7.09
C CYS A 3 -9.17 -3.93 -7.11
N ASP A 4 -8.43 -3.98 -8.23
CA ASP A 4 -7.23 -3.18 -8.53
C ASP A 4 -7.53 -1.67 -8.57
N ASP A 5 -8.25 -1.17 -7.57
CA ASP A 5 -8.63 0.21 -7.42
C ASP A 5 -7.39 1.01 -7.01
N PRO A 6 -7.04 2.05 -7.77
CA PRO A 6 -5.91 2.90 -7.40
C PRO A 6 -6.24 3.66 -6.12
N VAL A 7 -5.32 3.60 -5.16
CA VAL A 7 -5.37 4.35 -3.91
C VAL A 7 -4.09 5.15 -3.72
N GLU A 8 -4.14 6.16 -2.86
CA GLU A 8 -2.96 6.90 -2.43
C GLU A 8 -2.76 6.77 -0.94
N LEU A 9 -1.60 6.25 -0.55
CA LEU A 9 -1.15 6.24 0.83
C LEU A 9 -0.45 7.57 1.10
N LEU A 10 -0.84 8.28 2.16
CA LEU A 10 -0.36 9.62 2.48
C LEU A 10 0.26 9.65 3.88
N ASP A 11 1.28 10.48 4.05
CA ASP A 11 1.87 10.80 5.35
C ASP A 11 1.00 11.81 6.14
N ALA A 12 1.44 12.15 7.35
CA ALA A 12 0.76 13.11 8.22
C ALA A 12 0.64 14.52 7.63
N HIS A 13 1.53 14.89 6.70
CA HIS A 13 1.56 16.18 5.99
C HIS A 13 0.76 16.17 4.68
N GLY A 14 0.35 15.00 4.20
CA GLY A 14 -0.43 14.83 2.97
C GLY A 14 0.44 14.51 1.76
N ASN A 15 1.71 14.20 1.96
CA ASN A 15 2.59 13.79 0.88
C ASN A 15 2.34 12.33 0.52
N PRO A 16 2.38 11.97 -0.78
CA PRO A 16 2.26 10.59 -1.22
C PRO A 16 3.41 9.71 -0.74
N ILE A 17 3.06 8.60 -0.09
CA ILE A 17 3.99 7.57 0.35
C ILE A 17 4.30 6.63 -0.81
N ARG A 18 5.59 6.40 -1.01
CA ARG A 18 6.13 5.51 -2.04
C ARG A 18 7.02 4.45 -1.41
N VAL A 19 7.33 3.41 -2.17
CA VAL A 19 8.34 2.43 -1.78
C VAL A 19 9.71 2.89 -2.28
N THR A 20 10.65 3.05 -1.36
CA THR A 20 12.04 3.44 -1.62
C THR A 20 12.81 2.33 -2.32
N ASN A 21 14.03 2.61 -2.81
CA ASN A 21 14.90 1.59 -3.40
C ASN A 21 15.24 0.44 -2.43
N ARG A 22 15.12 0.67 -1.11
CA ARG A 22 15.40 -0.33 -0.07
C ARG A 22 14.18 -1.17 0.30
N GLY A 23 13.05 -1.00 -0.39
CA GLY A 23 11.81 -1.73 -0.07
C GLY A 23 11.10 -1.23 1.19
N LEU A 24 11.35 0.02 1.60
CA LEU A 24 10.73 0.65 2.77
C LEU A 24 9.75 1.75 2.36
N PHE A 25 8.81 2.12 3.22
CA PHE A 25 8.01 3.33 3.02
C PHE A 25 8.91 4.57 3.01
N SER A 26 8.54 5.57 2.21
CA SER A 26 9.24 6.85 2.17
C SER A 26 9.00 7.71 3.42
N ALA A 27 7.89 7.49 4.13
CA ALA A 27 7.49 8.15 5.37
C ALA A 27 6.42 7.29 6.07
N ASP A 28 6.06 7.62 7.31
CA ASP A 28 5.04 6.89 8.07
C ASP A 28 3.63 7.11 7.50
N PRO A 29 2.92 6.03 7.13
CA PRO A 29 1.51 6.10 6.74
C PRO A 29 0.60 6.67 7.82
N ALA A 30 -0.20 7.66 7.42
CA ALA A 30 -1.18 8.28 8.31
C ALA A 30 -2.59 8.32 7.71
N ARG A 31 -2.72 8.36 6.38
CA ARG A 31 -4.01 8.47 5.70
C ARG A 31 -4.04 7.63 4.42
N LEU A 32 -5.24 7.20 4.04
CA LEU A 32 -5.52 6.54 2.79
C LEU A 32 -6.55 7.34 2.00
N LEU A 33 -6.19 7.75 0.79
CA LEU A 33 -7.10 8.36 -0.17
C LEU A 33 -7.57 7.29 -1.16
N ALA A 34 -8.85 6.96 -1.11
CA ALA A 34 -9.50 6.02 -2.01
C ALA A 34 -10.79 6.63 -2.56
N ARG A 35 -10.98 6.61 -3.88
CA ARG A 35 -12.21 7.09 -4.55
C ARG A 35 -12.65 8.51 -4.13
N GLY A 36 -11.69 9.41 -3.85
CA GLY A 36 -11.95 10.79 -3.42
C GLY A 36 -12.24 10.98 -1.93
N ARG A 37 -12.25 9.90 -1.13
CA ARG A 37 -12.37 9.94 0.32
C ARG A 37 -11.01 9.70 0.97
N THR A 38 -10.65 10.56 1.92
CA THR A 38 -9.44 10.42 2.72
C THR A 38 -9.80 9.93 4.11
N ASP A 39 -9.37 8.72 4.44
CA ASP A 39 -9.58 8.12 5.75
C ASP A 39 -8.28 8.08 6.55
N ARG A 40 -8.39 8.18 7.88
CA ARG A 40 -7.23 8.08 8.78
C ARG A 40 -6.87 6.62 9.02
N LEU A 41 -5.57 6.36 9.08
CA LEU A 41 -5.06 5.06 9.47
C LEU A 41 -4.84 5.05 10.99
N CYS A 42 -5.31 4.01 11.65
CA CYS A 42 -5.00 3.76 13.06
C CYS A 42 -3.86 2.76 13.24
N TRP A 43 -3.56 1.95 12.21
CA TRP A 43 -2.42 1.03 12.21
C TRP A 43 -1.95 0.69 10.79
N TRP A 44 -0.70 0.25 10.64
CA TRP A 44 -0.17 -0.25 9.37
C TRP A 44 1.04 -1.16 9.60
N THR A 45 1.38 -1.96 8.60
CA THR A 45 2.58 -2.81 8.56
C THR A 45 3.09 -2.99 7.14
N GLY A 46 4.35 -3.39 7.03
CA GLY A 46 5.10 -3.46 5.77
C GLY A 46 5.98 -2.22 5.54
N PRO A 47 6.36 -1.92 4.28
CA PRO A 47 5.98 -2.64 3.08
C PRO A 47 6.84 -3.91 2.92
N TRP A 48 6.20 -5.05 2.67
CA TRP A 48 6.92 -6.29 2.40
C TRP A 48 7.21 -6.37 0.90
N PRO A 49 8.48 -6.48 0.48
CA PRO A 49 8.80 -6.69 -0.92
C PRO A 49 8.13 -7.98 -1.38
N VAL A 50 7.31 -7.86 -2.43
CA VAL A 50 6.79 -9.03 -3.13
C VAL A 50 7.76 -9.27 -4.25
N ASP A 51 8.69 -10.20 -4.06
CA ASP A 51 9.43 -10.73 -5.20
C ASP A 51 8.42 -11.51 -6.05
N GLU A 52 7.84 -10.86 -7.06
CA GLU A 52 6.94 -11.49 -8.04
C GLU A 52 7.59 -12.69 -8.76
N ARG A 53 8.91 -12.84 -8.65
CA ARG A 53 9.73 -13.75 -9.43
C ARG A 53 10.99 -14.21 -8.68
N TRP A 54 10.81 -14.92 -7.57
CA TRP A 54 11.91 -15.71 -6.99
C TRP A 54 12.48 -16.79 -7.96
N TRP A 55 11.80 -17.06 -9.08
CA TRP A 55 12.15 -18.09 -10.06
C TRP A 55 12.75 -17.59 -11.39
N ASP A 56 12.79 -16.29 -11.66
CA ASP A 56 13.19 -15.74 -12.98
C ASP A 56 14.29 -14.68 -12.83
N PRO A 57 15.57 -15.05 -13.00
CA PRO A 57 16.71 -14.15 -12.76
C PRO A 57 16.91 -13.06 -13.83
N ASP A 58 16.27 -13.16 -15.00
CA ASP A 58 16.59 -12.35 -16.18
C ASP A 58 15.61 -11.18 -16.44
N ARG A 59 14.55 -11.02 -15.64
CA ARG A 59 13.63 -9.88 -15.76
C ARG A 59 13.99 -8.74 -14.80
N PRO A 60 13.97 -7.47 -15.24
CA PRO A 60 14.19 -6.34 -14.34
C PRO A 60 13.14 -6.36 -13.22
N LYS A 61 13.63 -6.37 -11.97
CA LYS A 61 12.82 -6.40 -10.76
C LYS A 61 11.89 -5.19 -10.73
N GLY A 62 10.63 -5.38 -11.11
CA GLY A 62 9.58 -4.41 -10.83
C GLY A 62 9.53 -4.17 -9.32
N ARG A 63 9.36 -2.90 -8.91
CA ARG A 63 9.23 -2.59 -7.48
C ARG A 63 7.82 -2.93 -7.04
N THR A 64 7.64 -4.17 -6.62
CA THR A 64 6.39 -4.69 -6.07
C THR A 64 6.50 -4.87 -4.57
N ALA A 65 5.52 -4.35 -3.84
CA ALA A 65 5.47 -4.51 -2.38
C ALA A 65 4.02 -4.58 -1.91
N ARG A 66 3.79 -5.26 -0.79
CA ARG A 66 2.49 -5.27 -0.13
C ARG A 66 2.57 -4.53 1.18
N ALA A 67 1.47 -3.89 1.53
CA ALA A 67 1.30 -3.23 2.81
C ALA A 67 -0.09 -3.56 3.33
N GLN A 68 -0.21 -3.76 4.64
CA GLN A 68 -1.52 -3.88 5.27
C GLN A 68 -1.74 -2.62 6.11
N VAL A 69 -2.90 -2.01 5.96
CA VAL A 69 -3.28 -0.79 6.67
C VAL A 69 -4.62 -1.00 7.35
N LEU A 70 -4.81 -0.42 8.53
CA LEU A 70 -6.07 -0.43 9.25
C LEU A 70 -6.64 0.99 9.22
N VAL A 71 -7.80 1.12 8.59
CA VAL A 71 -8.55 2.37 8.52
C VAL A 71 -9.40 2.49 9.78
N ASP A 72 -9.37 3.68 10.38
CA ASP A 72 -10.15 4.01 11.56
C ASP A 72 -11.66 3.94 11.29
N GLY A 73 -12.44 3.43 12.24
CA GLY A 73 -13.87 3.14 12.08
C GLY A 73 -14.42 2.24 13.21
N ASP A 74 -15.74 2.07 13.24
CA ASP A 74 -16.42 1.13 14.15
C ASP A 74 -17.40 0.24 13.36
N PRO A 75 -16.99 -1.00 12.98
CA PRO A 75 -15.64 -1.56 13.13
C PRO A 75 -14.64 -0.94 12.13
N GLY A 76 -13.35 -0.92 12.49
CA GLY A 76 -12.27 -0.52 11.59
C GLY A 76 -12.08 -1.52 10.45
N SER A 77 -11.56 -1.09 9.31
CA SER A 77 -11.37 -1.97 8.14
C SER A 77 -9.88 -2.16 7.83
N ALA A 78 -9.44 -3.41 7.79
CA ALA A 78 -8.08 -3.76 7.40
C ALA A 78 -8.00 -3.93 5.87
N LEU A 79 -7.12 -3.18 5.22
CA LEU A 79 -6.95 -3.17 3.77
C LEU A 79 -5.56 -3.71 3.42
N LEU A 80 -5.50 -4.63 2.47
CA LEU A 80 -4.26 -5.07 1.86
C LEU A 80 -4.03 -4.23 0.60
N LEU A 81 -2.87 -3.61 0.52
CA LEU A 81 -2.45 -2.76 -0.60
C LEU A 81 -1.28 -3.40 -1.34
N CYS A 82 -1.27 -3.25 -2.66
CA CYS A 82 -0.17 -3.64 -3.53
C CYS A 82 0.43 -2.40 -4.19
N TYR A 83 1.73 -2.20 -4.02
CA TYR A 83 2.51 -1.20 -4.73
C TYR A 83 3.03 -1.82 -6.02
N ARG A 84 2.70 -1.24 -7.17
CA ARG A 84 3.24 -1.62 -8.48
C ARG A 84 3.24 -0.39 -9.38
N GLN A 85 4.16 -0.31 -10.33
CA GLN A 85 4.27 0.83 -11.26
C GLN A 85 4.24 2.21 -10.56
N ARG A 86 4.88 2.30 -9.39
CA ARG A 86 4.94 3.51 -8.53
C ARG A 86 3.61 3.94 -7.92
N ARG A 87 2.56 3.12 -7.92
CA ARG A 87 1.23 3.44 -7.38
C ARG A 87 0.73 2.33 -6.46
N TRP A 88 -0.08 2.72 -5.47
CA TRP A 88 -0.77 1.77 -4.59
C TRP A 88 -2.12 1.37 -5.20
N TYR A 89 -2.44 0.11 -5.04
CA TYR A 89 -3.69 -0.49 -5.46
C TYR A 89 -4.29 -1.22 -4.26
N LEU A 90 -5.60 -1.14 -4.09
CA LEU A 90 -6.30 -2.00 -3.14
C LEU A 90 -6.24 -3.43 -3.68
N GLU A 91 -5.79 -4.39 -2.87
CA GLU A 91 -5.77 -5.81 -3.22
C GLU A 91 -6.95 -6.52 -2.54
N GLY A 92 -7.19 -6.23 -1.26
CA GLY A 92 -8.30 -6.82 -0.50
C GLY A 92 -8.75 -5.98 0.68
N VAL A 93 -9.98 -6.22 1.12
CA VAL A 93 -10.59 -5.63 2.32
C VAL A 93 -10.91 -6.77 3.28
N TYR A 94 -10.56 -6.57 4.55
CA TYR A 94 -10.79 -7.46 5.67
C TYR A 94 -11.53 -6.66 6.75
N GLU A 95 -12.62 -7.22 7.25
CA GLU A 95 -13.48 -6.68 8.32
C GLU A 95 -13.24 -7.39 9.66
#